data_AF-A0A651F170-F1
#
_entry.id   AF-A0A651F170-F1
#
_cell.length_a   1.000
_cell.length_b   1.000
_cell.length_c   1.000
_cell.angle_alpha   90.00
_cell.angle_beta   90.00
_cell.angle_gamma   90.00
#
_symmetry.space_group_name_H-M   'P 1'
#
loop_
_entity.id
_entity.type
_entity.pdbx_description
1 polymer ?
#
loop_
_entity_poly.entity_id
_entity_poly.type
_entity_poly.pdbx_seq_one_letter_code
_entity_poly.pdbx_strand_id
1 'polypeptide(L)'
;MDPETPYRSTGSARVSTDVIEYTWEHEGKPHSGEIVLSGQPAALEARWTDTWHSKEPMILHGFADNGRISLYGTYSAGEYGAWGWQIEIDVQDRESFFLRMRNVVPELGPIPAVILHATR
;
A
#
# COMPACT_ATOMS: atom_id res chain seq x y z
N MET A 1 9.87 12.29 -8.53
CA MET A 1 9.56 10.91 -8.95
C MET A 1 9.01 10.99 -10.36
N ASP A 2 9.58 10.26 -11.32
CA ASP A 2 9.06 10.19 -12.69
C ASP A 2 7.82 9.28 -12.70
N PRO A 3 6.62 9.76 -13.05
CA PRO A 3 5.41 8.92 -13.10
C PRO A 3 5.49 7.81 -14.15
N GLU A 4 6.32 7.97 -15.19
CA GLU A 4 6.55 6.95 -16.23
C GLU A 4 7.55 5.87 -15.79
N THR A 5 8.37 6.17 -14.78
CA THR A 5 9.41 5.27 -14.26
C THR A 5 9.31 5.14 -12.73
N PRO A 6 8.25 4.50 -12.20
CA PRO A 6 8.07 4.39 -10.76
C PRO A 6 9.21 3.59 -10.12
N TYR A 7 9.67 4.07 -8.96
CA TYR A 7 10.69 3.37 -8.19
C TYR A 7 10.17 1.98 -7.78
N ARG A 8 10.91 0.95 -8.18
CA ARG A 8 10.66 -0.44 -7.78
C ARG A 8 11.56 -0.78 -6.62
N SER A 9 10.96 -1.12 -5.50
CA SER A 9 11.69 -1.55 -4.32
C SER A 9 12.04 -3.02 -4.39
N THR A 10 13.26 -3.37 -3.96
CA THR A 10 13.57 -4.71 -3.46
C THR A 10 12.96 -4.87 -2.07
N GLY A 11 12.46 -6.07 -1.75
CA GLY A 11 11.82 -6.31 -0.46
C GLY A 11 11.19 -7.69 -0.39
N SER A 12 10.56 -7.97 0.74
CA SER A 12 9.86 -9.23 1.00
C SER A 12 8.46 -8.96 1.50
N ALA A 13 7.58 -9.95 1.36
CA ALA A 13 6.26 -9.92 1.95
C ALA A 13 5.96 -11.27 2.61
N ARG A 14 5.25 -11.22 3.73
CA ARG A 14 4.66 -12.36 4.41
C ARG A 14 3.17 -12.13 4.48
N VAL A 15 2.41 -13.05 3.89
CA VAL A 15 0.95 -12.99 3.86
C VAL A 15 0.41 -14.09 4.78
N SER A 16 -0.45 -13.69 5.70
CA SER A 16 -1.29 -14.58 6.53
C SER A 16 -2.76 -14.25 6.27
N THR A 17 -3.70 -14.92 6.96
CA THR A 17 -5.14 -14.78 6.69
C THR A 17 -5.60 -13.32 6.67
N ASP A 18 -5.26 -12.57 7.71
CA ASP A 18 -5.76 -11.20 7.91
C ASP A 18 -4.61 -10.18 8.06
N VAL A 19 -3.35 -10.61 7.95
CA VAL A 19 -2.19 -9.74 8.14
C VAL A 19 -1.22 -9.88 6.99
N ILE A 20 -0.79 -8.74 6.45
CA ILE A 20 0.25 -8.62 5.44
C ILE A 20 1.38 -7.79 6.03
N GLU A 21 2.54 -8.41 6.17
CA GLU A 21 3.77 -7.77 6.61
C GLU A 21 4.69 -7.64 5.39
N TYR A 22 5.29 -6.47 5.19
CA TYR A 22 6.18 -6.25 4.07
C TYR A 22 7.40 -5.42 4.46
N THR A 23 8.48 -5.60 3.70
CA THR A 23 9.65 -4.74 3.72
C THR A 23 9.87 -4.14 2.35
N TRP A 24 10.44 -2.95 2.34
CA TRP A 24 10.82 -2.24 1.14
C TRP A 24 12.04 -1.36 1.45
N GLU A 25 12.68 -0.80 0.43
CA GLU A 25 13.88 0.01 0.54
C GLU A 25 13.65 1.32 -0.20
N HIS A 26 14.20 2.41 0.32
CA HIS A 26 14.36 3.64 -0.44
C HIS A 26 15.76 4.20 -0.20
N GLU A 27 16.50 4.44 -1.28
CA GLU A 27 17.87 4.99 -1.21
C GLU A 27 18.79 4.19 -0.24
N GLY A 28 18.72 2.85 -0.27
CA GLY A 28 19.54 1.99 0.61
C GLY A 28 19.03 1.87 2.05
N LYS A 29 17.89 2.50 2.39
CA LYS A 29 17.31 2.44 3.74
C LYS A 29 16.11 1.49 3.77
N PRO A 30 16.12 0.45 4.61
CA PRO A 30 14.99 -0.45 4.73
C PRO A 30 13.86 0.20 5.52
N HIS A 31 12.65 -0.07 5.06
CA HIS A 31 11.38 0.30 5.64
C HIS A 31 10.49 -0.95 5.74
N SER A 32 9.47 -0.85 6.56
CA SER A 32 8.53 -1.95 6.81
C SER A 32 7.15 -1.41 7.06
N GLY A 33 6.15 -2.22 6.75
CA GLY A 33 4.79 -1.92 7.13
C GLY A 33 3.96 -3.17 7.34
N GLU A 34 2.79 -2.93 7.92
CA GLU A 34 1.83 -3.94 8.31
C GLU A 34 0.44 -3.48 7.88
N ILE A 35 -0.33 -4.38 7.31
CA ILE A 35 -1.75 -4.19 6.98
C ILE A 35 -2.52 -5.29 7.71
N VAL A 36 -3.37 -4.90 8.65
CA VAL A 36 -4.30 -5.81 9.33
C VAL A 36 -5.69 -5.58 8.75
N LEU A 37 -6.21 -6.58 8.05
CA LEU A 37 -7.51 -6.59 7.39
C LEU A 37 -8.60 -7.06 8.35
N SER A 38 -9.80 -6.53 8.18
CA SER A 38 -11.00 -6.95 8.89
C SER A 38 -12.25 -6.68 8.04
N GLY A 39 -13.36 -7.32 8.40
CA GLY A 39 -14.62 -7.18 7.69
C GLY A 39 -14.83 -8.22 6.59
N GLN A 40 -15.76 -7.95 5.68
CA GLN A 40 -16.11 -8.85 4.57
C GLN A 40 -15.40 -8.39 3.29
N PRO A 41 -15.11 -9.28 2.33
CA PRO A 41 -14.41 -8.92 1.09
C PRO A 41 -15.00 -7.71 0.35
N ALA A 42 -16.33 -7.55 0.32
CA ALA A 42 -16.97 -6.41 -0.34
C ALA A 42 -16.91 -5.07 0.44
N ALA A 43 -16.51 -5.10 1.71
CA ALA A 43 -16.47 -3.95 2.62
C ALA A 43 -15.40 -4.21 3.69
N LEU A 44 -14.14 -4.11 3.27
CA LEU A 44 -12.98 -4.28 4.14
C LEU A 44 -12.67 -2.98 4.88
N GLU A 45 -12.21 -3.14 6.11
CA GLU A 45 -11.45 -2.14 6.84
C GLU A 45 -10.03 -2.66 7.06
N ALA A 46 -9.04 -1.78 6.97
CA ALA A 46 -7.66 -2.12 7.22
C ALA A 46 -7.01 -1.13 8.17
N ARG A 47 -6.32 -1.63 9.20
CA ARG A 47 -5.37 -0.84 9.98
C ARG A 47 -4.01 -0.96 9.32
N TRP A 48 -3.48 0.14 8.80
CA TRP A 48 -2.19 0.19 8.11
C TRP A 48 -1.16 1.02 8.88
N THR A 49 0.06 0.51 8.99
CA THR A 49 1.24 1.25 9.44
C THR A 49 2.39 1.06 8.47
N ASP A 50 3.22 2.07 8.33
CA ASP A 50 4.46 2.03 7.55
C ASP A 50 5.51 2.93 8.21
N THR A 51 6.71 2.40 8.42
CA THR A 51 7.75 3.10 9.20
C THR A 51 8.21 4.41 8.58
N TRP A 52 7.90 4.65 7.30
CA TRP A 52 8.11 5.93 6.64
C TRP A 52 6.82 6.71 6.41
N HIS A 53 5.83 6.13 5.72
CA HIS A 53 4.64 6.88 5.28
C HIS A 53 3.61 7.13 6.39
N SER A 54 3.44 6.20 7.33
CA SER A 54 2.43 6.30 8.38
C SER A 54 2.87 5.58 9.65
N LYS A 55 3.67 6.27 10.48
CA LYS A 55 4.16 5.71 11.75
C LYS A 55 3.02 5.43 12.73
N GLU A 56 2.02 6.30 12.74
CA GLU A 56 0.76 6.06 13.44
C GLU A 56 -0.20 5.26 12.55
N PRO A 57 -1.05 4.40 13.12
CA PRO A 57 -2.00 3.63 12.33
C PRO A 57 -2.99 4.51 11.56
N MET A 58 -3.10 4.27 10.26
CA MET A 58 -4.16 4.82 9.40
C MET A 58 -5.22 3.76 9.17
N ILE A 59 -6.49 4.15 9.31
CA ILE A 59 -7.62 3.30 8.94
C ILE A 59 -7.94 3.53 7.47
N LEU A 60 -7.98 2.43 6.71
CA LEU A 60 -8.32 2.41 5.30
C LEU A 60 -9.59 1.59 5.11
N HIS A 61 -10.35 1.91 4.07
CA HIS A 61 -11.53 1.15 3.67
C HIS A 61 -11.38 0.66 2.24
N GLY A 62 -12.01 -0.45 1.91
CA GLY A 62 -11.78 -1.05 0.62
C GLY A 62 -12.57 -2.30 0.35
N PHE A 63 -12.08 -3.06 -0.61
CA PHE A 63 -12.66 -4.35 -0.99
C PHE A 63 -11.59 -5.27 -1.53
N ALA A 64 -11.89 -6.57 -1.52
CA ALA A 64 -11.15 -7.61 -2.16
C ALA A 64 -11.99 -8.26 -3.27
N ASP A 65 -11.37 -8.47 -4.42
CA ASP A 65 -11.94 -9.20 -5.54
C ASP A 65 -10.87 -10.10 -6.18
N ASN A 66 -11.17 -11.39 -6.30
CA ASN A 66 -10.34 -12.39 -6.98
C ASN A 66 -8.84 -12.35 -6.65
N GLY A 67 -8.45 -12.14 -5.39
CA GLY A 67 -7.04 -12.10 -4.97
C GLY A 67 -6.36 -10.73 -5.14
N ARG A 68 -7.13 -9.69 -5.47
CA ARG A 68 -6.70 -8.30 -5.44
C ARG A 68 -7.43 -7.54 -4.33
N ILE A 69 -6.70 -6.76 -3.55
CA ILE A 69 -7.24 -5.91 -2.49
C ILE A 69 -6.99 -4.46 -2.87
N SER A 70 -8.03 -3.62 -2.79
CA SER A 70 -7.94 -2.18 -3.00
C SER A 70 -8.37 -1.47 -1.73
N LEU A 71 -7.47 -0.70 -1.14
CA LEU A 71 -7.69 0.07 0.09
C LEU A 71 -7.50 1.56 -0.17
N TYR A 72 -8.32 2.36 0.49
CA TYR A 72 -8.41 3.80 0.31
C TYR A 72 -8.48 4.51 1.66
N GLY A 73 -7.79 5.62 1.76
CA GLY A 73 -7.85 6.53 2.90
C GLY A 73 -7.57 7.96 2.48
N THR A 74 -7.56 8.86 3.44
CA THR A 74 -7.20 10.27 3.24
C THR A 74 -6.28 10.73 4.34
N TYR A 75 -5.35 11.61 4.03
CA TYR A 75 -4.44 12.20 5.01
C TYR A 75 -4.23 13.69 4.72
N SER A 76 -3.77 14.42 5.74
CA SER A 76 -3.40 15.82 5.59
C SER A 76 -2.01 15.93 4.94
N ALA A 77 -1.95 16.53 3.77
CA ALA A 77 -0.70 16.88 3.07
C ALA A 77 -0.20 18.28 3.47
N GLY A 78 -0.52 18.74 4.68
CA GLY A 78 -0.11 20.05 5.18
C GLY A 78 -0.81 21.20 4.45
N GLU A 79 -0.03 22.13 3.89
CA GLU A 79 -0.54 23.30 3.16
C GLU A 79 -1.30 22.92 1.88
N TYR A 80 -1.06 21.71 1.34
CA TYR A 80 -1.71 21.20 0.13
C TYR A 80 -3.10 20.58 0.39
N GLY A 81 -3.59 20.63 1.63
CA GLY A 81 -4.92 20.13 2.00
C GLY A 81 -4.97 18.61 2.15
N ALA A 82 -6.15 18.03 1.92
CA ALA A 82 -6.37 16.59 2.05
C ALA A 82 -6.01 15.88 0.73
N TRP A 83 -5.12 14.88 0.82
CA TRP A 83 -4.82 13.97 -0.29
C TRP A 83 -5.40 12.60 0.02
N GLY A 84 -5.70 11.83 -1.03
CA GLY A 84 -6.04 10.43 -0.87
C GLY A 84 -4.78 9.57 -0.76
N TRP A 85 -4.94 8.40 -0.14
CA TRP A 85 -3.95 7.33 -0.11
C TRP A 85 -4.59 6.08 -0.67
N GLN A 86 -3.91 5.40 -1.59
CA GLN A 86 -4.37 4.15 -2.17
C GLN A 86 -3.32 3.06 -1.97
N ILE A 87 -3.76 1.90 -1.49
CA ILE A 87 -2.96 0.68 -1.50
C ILE A 87 -3.66 -0.35 -2.37
N GLU A 88 -2.92 -0.93 -3.31
CA GLU A 88 -3.36 -2.07 -4.09
C GLU A 88 -2.43 -3.24 -3.81
N ILE A 89 -3.02 -4.39 -3.50
CA ILE A 89 -2.32 -5.64 -3.22
C ILE A 89 -2.79 -6.67 -4.22
N ASP A 90 -1.87 -7.38 -4.83
CA ASP A 90 -2.15 -8.46 -5.79
C ASP A 90 -1.45 -9.73 -5.34
N VAL A 91 -2.24 -10.76 -5.04
CA VAL A 91 -1.81 -12.11 -4.63
C VAL A 91 -2.41 -13.18 -5.53
N GLN A 92 -2.77 -12.82 -6.77
CA GLN A 92 -3.38 -13.76 -7.72
C GLN A 92 -2.40 -14.84 -8.16
N ASP A 93 -1.11 -14.52 -8.20
CA ASP A 93 -0.02 -15.45 -8.44
C ASP A 93 0.50 -16.00 -7.09
N ARG A 94 0.76 -17.30 -7.04
CA ARG A 94 1.27 -17.96 -5.82
C ARG A 94 2.77 -17.72 -5.61
N GLU A 95 3.48 -17.34 -6.66
CA GLU A 95 4.93 -17.13 -6.65
C GLU A 95 5.32 -15.65 -6.62
N SER A 96 4.35 -14.74 -6.79
CA SER A 96 4.58 -13.30 -6.74
C SER A 96 3.56 -12.54 -5.91
N PHE A 97 4.01 -11.43 -5.33
CA PHE A 97 3.23 -10.51 -4.54
C PHE A 97 3.51 -9.10 -5.06
N PHE A 98 2.45 -8.35 -5.35
CA PHE A 98 2.58 -6.91 -5.63
C PHE A 98 1.91 -6.09 -4.55
N LEU A 99 2.61 -5.03 -4.15
CA LEU A 99 2.07 -3.95 -3.32
C LEU A 99 2.36 -2.62 -4.02
N ARG A 100 1.31 -1.87 -4.31
CA ARG A 100 1.39 -0.55 -4.95
C ARG A 100 0.76 0.47 -4.03
N MET A 101 1.54 1.45 -3.61
CA MET A 101 1.07 2.59 -2.83
C MET A 101 1.07 3.82 -3.71
N ARG A 102 0.01 4.64 -3.63
CA ARG A 102 -0.14 5.84 -4.42
C ARG A 102 -0.67 6.99 -3.57
N ASN A 103 -0.10 8.17 -3.78
CA ASN A 103 -0.70 9.43 -3.35
C ASN A 103 -1.76 9.81 -4.37
N VAL A 104 -3.01 10.01 -3.95
CA VAL A 104 -4.07 10.53 -4.81
C VAL A 104 -4.14 12.03 -4.61
N VAL A 105 -3.45 12.76 -5.47
CA VAL A 105 -3.36 14.22 -5.40
C VAL A 105 -4.61 14.82 -6.02
N PRO A 106 -5.26 15.81 -5.39
CA PRO A 106 -6.37 16.54 -6.00
C PRO A 106 -6.00 17.01 -7.41
N GLU A 107 -6.93 16.87 -8.36
CA GLU A 107 -6.79 17.23 -9.78
C GLU A 107 -5.77 16.44 -10.61
N LEU A 108 -4.74 15.84 -10.01
CA LEU A 108 -3.73 15.02 -10.71
C LEU A 108 -4.03 13.52 -10.64
N GLY A 109 -4.78 13.08 -9.63
CA GLY A 109 -5.09 11.67 -9.43
C GLY A 109 -3.95 10.86 -8.81
N PRO A 110 -3.93 9.53 -9.00
CA PRO A 110 -3.00 8.63 -8.33
C PRO A 110 -1.57 8.73 -8.90
N ILE A 111 -0.61 9.09 -8.07
CA ILE A 111 0.82 9.14 -8.36
C ILE A 111 1.51 8.03 -7.55
N PRO A 112 2.36 7.19 -8.17
CA PRO A 112 3.11 6.16 -7.45
C PRO A 112 3.86 6.71 -6.23
N ALA A 113 3.92 5.93 -5.16
CA ALA A 113 4.75 6.17 -3.98
C ALA A 113 5.71 5.00 -3.77
N VAL A 114 5.16 3.78 -3.77
CA VAL A 114 5.92 2.53 -3.68
C VAL A 114 5.37 1.54 -4.69
N ILE A 115 6.27 0.82 -5.37
CA ILE A 115 5.95 -0.42 -6.05
C ILE A 115 6.89 -1.50 -5.51
N LEU A 116 6.34 -2.43 -4.74
CA LEU A 116 7.03 -3.63 -4.30
C LEU A 116 6.56 -4.80 -5.15
N HIS A 117 7.51 -5.54 -5.70
CA HIS A 117 7.30 -6.83 -6.32
C HIS A 117 8.19 -7.84 -5.59
N ALA A 118 7.58 -8.69 -4.78
CA ALA A 118 8.27 -9.74 -4.06
C ALA A 118 7.98 -11.08 -4.75
N THR A 119 9.00 -11.91 -4.88
CA THR A 119 8.91 -13.27 -5.43
C THR A 119 9.39 -14.28 -4.41
N ARG A 120 8.84 -15.50 -4.46
CA ARG A 120 9.24 -16.59 -3.57
C ARG A 120 10.55 -17.27 -3.98
#